data_AF-A0A2G9SBE2-F1
#
_entry.id   AF-A0A2G9SBE2-F1
#
_cell.length_a   1.000
_cell.length_b   1.000
_cell.length_c   1.000
_cell.angle_alpha   90.00
_cell.angle_beta   90.00
_cell.angle_gamma   90.00
#
_symmetry.space_group_name_H-M   'P 1'
#
loop_
_entity.id
_entity.type
_entity.pdbx_description
1 polymer ?
#
loop_
_entity_poly.entity_id
_entity_poly.type
_entity_poly.pdbx_seq_one_letter_code
_entity_poly.pdbx_strand_id
1 'polypeptide(L)'
;MVTSTMSDRHPAELHLFRNYVPPETGRDPTFKSVASFRSVTKPEEQLVWRAARSSGAAPTYFRPMGRFLDGGLLSNNPTLDAMAEIHDYNTCKKSQGQSEQVKKLSVVVSLGTGKPPQIQVGTVDVFRPSNPWEVMKTVVGARELGKMVVDCCTDSDGPAVNRARAWCEMIDAHYFRLSPQLQTDVMLDEVSDAVLVNMLWDTQIYIYQQREEIQKLVRLLLEP
;
A
#
# COMPACT_ATOMS: atom_id res chain seq x y z
N MET A 1 5.81 -10.91 -2.84
CA MET A 1 5.43 -9.81 -3.75
C MET A 1 5.69 -8.49 -3.05
N VAL A 2 6.25 -7.48 -3.72
CA VAL A 2 6.38 -6.11 -3.20
C VAL A 2 6.00 -5.09 -4.28
N THR A 3 5.41 -3.96 -3.88
CA THR A 3 4.85 -2.95 -4.79
C THR A 3 5.86 -1.84 -5.08
N SER A 4 5.80 -1.26 -6.28
CA SER A 4 6.58 -0.08 -6.64
C SER A 4 5.89 0.68 -7.77
N THR A 5 6.05 1.99 -7.78
CA THR A 5 5.49 2.85 -8.81
C THR A 5 6.48 3.01 -9.95
N MET A 6 6.11 2.57 -11.16
CA MET A 6 6.93 2.74 -12.34
C MET A 6 6.70 4.13 -12.94
N SER A 7 7.73 4.98 -12.83
CA SER A 7 7.64 6.41 -13.10
C SER A 7 8.36 6.85 -14.38
N ASP A 8 8.85 5.90 -15.20
CA ASP A 8 9.45 6.20 -16.52
C ASP A 8 8.39 6.43 -17.61
N ARG A 9 7.11 6.49 -17.24
CA ARG A 9 5.94 6.56 -18.12
C ARG A 9 4.86 7.44 -17.51
N HIS A 10 4.01 7.98 -18.37
CA HIS A 10 2.81 8.71 -17.99
C HIS A 10 1.62 8.23 -18.84
N PRO A 11 0.54 7.71 -18.24
CA PRO A 11 0.30 7.53 -16.79
C PRO A 11 1.32 6.59 -16.11
N ALA A 12 1.60 6.82 -14.83
CA ALA A 12 2.46 5.91 -14.05
C ALA A 12 1.74 4.57 -13.82
N GLU A 13 2.50 3.48 -13.73
CA GLU A 13 1.94 2.13 -13.59
C GLU A 13 2.44 1.44 -12.33
N LEU A 14 1.59 0.61 -11.72
CA LEU A 14 1.97 -0.24 -10.60
C LEU A 14 2.82 -1.41 -11.11
N HIS A 15 3.99 -1.58 -10.51
CA HIS A 15 4.84 -2.74 -10.71
C HIS A 15 4.87 -3.62 -9.46
N LEU A 16 4.59 -4.91 -9.66
CA LEU A 16 4.70 -5.92 -8.63
C LEU A 16 5.97 -6.74 -8.87
N PHE A 17 6.95 -6.58 -7.98
CA PHE A 17 8.11 -7.48 -7.90
C PHE A 17 7.65 -8.80 -7.31
N ARG A 18 7.99 -9.91 -7.97
CA ARG A 18 7.47 -11.26 -7.66
C ARG A 18 8.62 -12.26 -7.60
N ASN A 19 8.41 -13.34 -6.86
CA ASN A 19 9.31 -14.50 -6.78
C ASN A 19 8.72 -15.73 -7.49
N TYR A 20 7.70 -15.53 -8.31
CA TYR A 20 7.00 -16.55 -9.09
C TYR A 20 6.72 -16.00 -10.49
N VAL A 21 6.42 -16.89 -11.43
CA VAL A 21 6.06 -16.52 -12.80
C VAL A 21 4.72 -15.76 -12.78
N PRO A 22 4.66 -14.52 -13.29
CA PRO A 22 3.44 -13.71 -13.26
C PRO A 22 2.31 -14.40 -14.04
N PRO A 23 1.05 -14.22 -13.62
CA PRO A 23 -0.09 -14.78 -14.35
C PRO A 23 -0.21 -14.14 -15.74
N GLU A 24 -0.26 -14.99 -16.76
CA GLU A 24 -0.61 -14.57 -18.12
C GLU A 24 -2.13 -14.50 -18.23
N THR A 25 -2.69 -13.35 -17.89
CA THR A 25 -4.15 -13.13 -17.86
C THR A 25 -4.76 -12.98 -19.26
N GLY A 26 -3.94 -12.86 -20.30
CA GLY A 26 -4.40 -12.62 -21.67
C GLY A 26 -5.13 -11.27 -21.84
N ARG A 27 -5.08 -10.40 -20.83
CA ARG A 27 -5.66 -9.05 -20.91
C ARG A 27 -4.76 -8.18 -21.77
N ASP A 28 -5.39 -7.41 -22.66
CA ASP A 28 -4.67 -6.40 -23.42
C ASP A 28 -4.01 -5.38 -22.49
N PRO A 29 -2.84 -4.82 -22.87
CA PRO A 29 -2.24 -3.72 -22.14
C PRO A 29 -3.25 -2.59 -21.95
N THR A 30 -3.37 -2.08 -20.71
CA THR A 30 -4.32 -1.02 -20.36
C THR A 30 -4.09 0.26 -21.18
N PHE A 31 -2.83 0.52 -21.54
CA PHE A 31 -2.43 1.69 -22.31
C PHE A 31 -1.81 1.29 -23.64
N LYS A 32 -2.20 1.99 -24.71
CA LYS A 32 -1.49 1.95 -25.98
C LYS A 32 -0.18 2.71 -25.81
N SER A 33 0.94 1.99 -25.85
CA SER A 33 2.24 2.64 -25.75
C SER A 33 2.58 3.36 -27.06
N VAL A 34 2.82 4.68 -26.96
CA VAL A 34 3.37 5.50 -28.06
C VAL A 34 4.89 5.61 -28.00
N ALA A 35 5.49 5.11 -26.93
CA ALA A 35 6.93 5.13 -26.68
C ALA A 35 7.49 3.71 -26.54
N SER A 36 8.81 3.57 -26.74
CA SER A 36 9.52 2.33 -26.44
C SER A 36 10.04 2.36 -25.02
N PHE A 37 9.40 1.63 -24.12
CA PHE A 37 9.87 1.47 -22.75
C PHE A 37 10.80 0.25 -22.63
N ARG A 38 11.80 0.35 -21.75
CA ARG A 38 12.62 -0.82 -21.41
C ARG A 38 11.73 -1.92 -20.83
N SER A 39 11.91 -3.16 -21.26
CA SER A 39 11.17 -4.29 -20.68
C SER A 39 11.45 -4.43 -19.18
N VAL A 40 10.47 -4.95 -18.45
CA VAL A 40 10.63 -5.28 -17.04
C VAL A 40 11.53 -6.51 -16.90
N THR A 41 12.42 -6.51 -15.91
CA THR A 41 13.28 -7.65 -15.61
C THR A 41 12.43 -8.85 -15.21
N LYS A 42 12.77 -10.05 -15.69
CA LYS A 42 12.05 -11.28 -15.31
C LYS A 42 12.21 -11.58 -13.82
N PRO A 43 11.23 -12.22 -13.15
CA PRO A 43 11.32 -12.52 -11.71
C PRO A 43 12.64 -13.18 -11.28
N GLU A 44 13.14 -14.14 -12.06
CA GLU A 44 14.38 -14.88 -11.78
C GLU A 44 15.66 -14.03 -11.89
N GLU A 45 15.61 -12.90 -12.58
CA GLU A 45 16.72 -11.95 -12.75
C GLU A 45 16.63 -10.76 -11.76
N GLN A 46 15.56 -10.68 -10.98
CA GLN A 46 15.34 -9.58 -10.04
C GLN A 46 16.14 -9.81 -8.75
N LEU A 47 17.08 -8.91 -8.47
CA LEU A 47 17.81 -8.91 -7.20
C LEU A 47 16.90 -8.44 -6.06
N VAL A 48 16.82 -9.22 -4.98
CA VAL A 48 15.96 -8.94 -3.81
C VAL A 48 16.20 -7.55 -3.24
N TRP A 49 17.47 -7.17 -3.02
CA TRP A 49 17.81 -5.85 -2.47
C TRP A 49 17.37 -4.70 -3.38
N ARG A 50 17.36 -4.92 -4.70
CA ARG A 50 16.95 -3.92 -5.68
C ARG A 50 15.44 -3.74 -5.67
N ALA A 51 14.69 -4.84 -5.59
CA ALA A 51 13.23 -4.79 -5.42
C ALA A 51 12.85 -4.08 -4.11
N ALA A 52 13.51 -4.43 -3.00
CA ALA A 52 13.29 -3.78 -1.70
C ALA A 52 13.58 -2.27 -1.74
N ARG A 53 14.75 -1.87 -2.30
CA ARG A 53 15.10 -0.45 -2.44
C ARG A 53 14.12 0.30 -3.33
N SER A 54 13.70 -0.29 -4.45
CA SER A 54 12.71 0.31 -5.35
C SER A 54 11.35 0.51 -4.67
N SER A 55 10.93 -0.46 -3.88
CA SER A 55 9.64 -0.46 -3.19
C SER A 55 9.54 0.61 -2.10
N GLY A 56 10.64 0.83 -1.35
CA GLY A 56 10.70 1.84 -0.28
C GLY A 56 11.33 3.19 -0.68
N ALA A 57 11.41 3.49 -1.97
CA ALA A 57 12.01 4.74 -2.46
C ALA A 57 11.05 5.94 -2.34
N ALA A 58 10.61 6.24 -1.11
CA ALA A 58 9.67 7.31 -0.78
C ALA A 58 10.11 8.66 -1.36
N PRO A 59 9.30 9.31 -2.22
CA PRO A 59 9.60 10.65 -2.71
C PRO A 59 9.84 11.61 -1.54
N THR A 60 10.69 12.61 -1.74
CA THR A 60 11.19 13.56 -0.72
C THR A 60 12.19 12.99 0.29
N TYR A 61 12.15 11.69 0.60
CA TYR A 61 13.12 11.04 1.49
C TYR A 61 14.27 10.37 0.74
N PHE A 62 13.96 9.65 -0.35
CA PHE A 62 14.94 8.89 -1.11
C PHE A 62 14.94 9.27 -2.58
N ARG A 63 16.11 9.12 -3.22
CA ARG A 63 16.23 9.22 -4.67
C ARG A 63 15.62 7.96 -5.33
N PRO A 64 14.99 8.10 -6.52
CA PRO A 64 14.43 6.96 -7.25
C PRO A 64 15.46 5.87 -7.52
N MET A 65 15.02 4.60 -7.55
CA MET A 65 15.88 3.47 -7.93
C MET A 65 15.73 3.19 -9.44
N GLY A 66 16.43 3.98 -10.24
CA GLY A 66 16.26 3.96 -11.69
C GLY A 66 14.89 4.54 -12.07
N ARG A 67 13.98 3.68 -12.54
CA ARG A 67 12.62 4.05 -12.98
C ARG A 67 11.53 3.82 -11.95
N PHE A 68 11.93 3.46 -10.73
CA PHE A 68 11.03 3.00 -9.69
C PHE A 68 11.01 4.03 -8.54
N LEU A 69 9.80 4.37 -8.13
CA LEU A 69 9.47 5.10 -6.91
C LEU A 69 8.76 4.17 -5.94
N ASP A 70 8.57 4.66 -4.72
CA ASP A 70 7.83 3.98 -3.67
C ASP A 70 6.50 3.39 -4.13
N GLY A 71 6.19 2.20 -3.61
CA GLY A 71 4.90 1.55 -3.83
C GLY A 71 3.74 2.34 -3.25
N GLY A 72 4.00 3.15 -2.21
CA GLY A 72 3.03 3.96 -1.49
C GLY A 72 2.28 4.98 -2.33
N LEU A 73 2.82 5.38 -3.49
CA LEU A 73 2.12 6.30 -4.39
C LEU A 73 0.91 5.68 -5.12
N LEU A 74 0.88 4.35 -5.27
CA LEU A 74 -0.20 3.65 -5.99
C LEU A 74 -0.84 2.53 -5.17
N SER A 75 -0.06 1.87 -4.32
CA SER A 75 -0.47 0.70 -3.54
C SER A 75 0.28 0.66 -2.20
N ASN A 76 -0.04 1.63 -1.33
CA ASN A 76 0.53 1.69 0.02
C ASN A 76 -0.05 0.62 0.94
N ASN A 77 -1.31 0.24 0.71
CA ASN A 77 -1.92 -0.95 1.27
C ASN A 77 -2.13 -1.98 0.16
N PRO A 78 -1.23 -2.96 -0.02
CA PRO A 78 -1.28 -3.87 -1.14
C PRO A 78 -2.35 -4.96 -1.02
N THR A 79 -3.28 -4.87 -0.05
CA THR A 79 -4.28 -5.92 0.20
C THR A 79 -5.12 -6.19 -1.05
N LEU A 80 -5.69 -5.16 -1.66
CA LEU A 80 -6.55 -5.31 -2.85
C LEU A 80 -5.74 -5.78 -4.07
N ASP A 81 -4.54 -5.23 -4.27
CA ASP A 81 -3.66 -5.64 -5.36
C ASP A 81 -3.19 -7.09 -5.21
N ALA A 82 -2.90 -7.53 -3.99
CA ALA A 82 -2.55 -8.92 -3.69
C ALA A 82 -3.73 -9.87 -3.92
N MET A 83 -4.95 -9.48 -3.52
CA MET A 83 -6.16 -10.27 -3.78
C MET A 83 -6.42 -10.39 -5.29
N ALA A 84 -6.26 -9.31 -6.04
CA ALA A 84 -6.40 -9.31 -7.50
C ALA A 84 -5.34 -10.21 -8.17
N GLU A 85 -4.08 -10.11 -7.73
CA GLU A 85 -2.98 -10.94 -8.21
C GLU A 85 -3.22 -12.44 -7.92
N ILE A 86 -3.68 -12.79 -6.72
CA ILE A 86 -4.04 -14.18 -6.36
C ILE A 86 -5.18 -14.68 -7.25
N HIS A 87 -6.19 -13.85 -7.51
CA HIS A 87 -7.28 -14.19 -8.41
C HIS A 87 -6.79 -14.46 -9.83
N ASP A 88 -5.93 -13.58 -10.35
CA ASP A 88 -5.35 -13.69 -11.70
C ASP A 88 -4.46 -14.95 -11.81
N TYR A 89 -3.66 -15.24 -10.79
CA TYR A 89 -2.88 -16.47 -10.68
C TYR A 89 -3.75 -17.73 -10.72
N ASN A 90 -4.78 -17.78 -9.88
CA ASN A 90 -5.72 -18.90 -9.85
C ASN A 90 -6.47 -19.06 -11.18
N THR A 91 -6.85 -17.96 -11.83
CA THR A 91 -7.55 -17.99 -13.12
C THR A 91 -6.65 -18.55 -14.22
N CYS A 92 -5.37 -18.13 -14.26
CA CYS A 92 -4.37 -18.66 -15.18
C CYS A 92 -4.13 -20.16 -14.96
N LYS A 93 -4.06 -20.61 -13.70
CA LYS A 93 -3.94 -22.04 -13.39
C LYS A 93 -5.14 -22.86 -13.88
N LYS A 94 -6.36 -22.34 -13.73
CA LYS A 94 -7.57 -22.99 -14.27
C LYS A 94 -7.52 -23.10 -15.79
N SER A 95 -7.17 -22.02 -16.50
CA SER A 95 -7.13 -22.04 -17.96
C SER A 95 -6.05 -22.96 -18.52
N GLN A 96 -4.97 -23.18 -17.78
CA GLN A 96 -3.91 -24.16 -18.10
C GLN A 96 -4.26 -25.60 -17.74
N GLY A 97 -5.49 -25.88 -17.28
CA GLY A 97 -5.92 -27.22 -16.88
C GLY A 97 -5.38 -27.69 -15.52
N GLN A 98 -4.76 -26.80 -14.75
CA GLN A 98 -4.15 -27.08 -13.43
C GLN A 98 -5.09 -26.70 -12.28
N SER A 99 -6.36 -27.12 -12.37
CA SER A 99 -7.39 -26.73 -11.40
C SER A 99 -7.12 -27.28 -9.99
N GLU A 100 -6.38 -28.38 -9.88
CA GLU A 100 -5.94 -28.99 -8.63
C GLU A 100 -4.95 -28.12 -7.82
N GLN A 101 -4.25 -27.20 -8.49
CA GLN A 101 -3.30 -26.28 -7.87
C GLN A 101 -3.95 -24.98 -7.38
N VAL A 102 -5.21 -24.73 -7.74
CA VAL A 102 -5.96 -23.54 -7.33
C VAL A 102 -6.23 -23.59 -5.83
N LYS A 103 -5.97 -22.48 -5.14
CA LYS A 103 -6.27 -22.33 -3.71
C LYS A 103 -7.27 -21.21 -3.49
N LYS A 104 -8.40 -21.50 -2.84
CA LYS A 104 -9.34 -20.48 -2.40
C LYS A 104 -8.68 -19.64 -1.31
N LEU A 105 -8.77 -18.32 -1.45
CA LEU A 105 -8.35 -17.39 -0.40
C LEU A 105 -9.34 -17.47 0.76
N SER A 106 -8.90 -17.93 1.92
CA SER A 106 -9.75 -18.12 3.12
C SER A 106 -9.52 -17.05 4.18
N VAL A 107 -8.29 -16.60 4.36
CA VAL A 107 -7.90 -15.62 5.39
C VAL A 107 -6.98 -14.58 4.77
N VAL A 108 -7.26 -13.30 5.04
CA VAL A 108 -6.45 -12.16 4.64
C VAL A 108 -6.11 -11.35 5.89
N VAL A 109 -4.82 -11.21 6.17
CA VAL A 109 -4.31 -10.40 7.28
C VAL A 109 -3.55 -9.20 6.72
N SER A 110 -4.04 -8.01 7.00
CA SER A 110 -3.41 -6.74 6.64
C SER A 110 -2.80 -6.12 7.89
N LEU A 111 -1.47 -5.95 7.90
CA LEU A 111 -0.74 -5.32 8.99
C LEU A 111 -0.42 -3.87 8.62
N GLY A 112 -0.78 -2.94 9.49
CA GLY A 112 -0.44 -1.53 9.35
C GLY A 112 0.77 -1.14 10.21
N THR A 113 1.37 -0.01 9.89
CA THR A 113 2.53 0.56 10.62
C THR A 113 2.12 1.46 11.79
N GLY A 114 0.85 1.39 12.21
CA GLY A 114 0.26 2.28 13.20
C GLY A 114 -0.53 3.43 12.57
N LYS A 115 -1.49 3.95 13.33
CA LYS A 115 -2.33 5.09 12.94
C LYS A 115 -1.96 6.30 13.79
N PRO A 116 -1.70 7.47 13.19
CA PRO A 116 -1.46 8.68 13.95
C PRO A 116 -2.74 9.14 14.68
N PRO A 117 -2.63 9.96 15.73
CA PRO A 117 -3.78 10.56 16.39
C PRO A 117 -4.53 11.49 15.42
N GLN A 118 -5.86 11.48 15.50
CA GLN A 118 -6.68 12.43 14.72
C GLN A 118 -6.56 13.83 15.33
N ILE A 119 -6.08 14.78 14.53
CA ILE A 119 -5.98 16.19 14.90
C ILE A 119 -6.98 17.01 14.08
N GLN A 120 -7.57 18.02 14.71
CA GLN A 120 -8.46 18.94 14.01
C GLN A 120 -7.62 19.85 13.11
N VAL A 121 -7.97 19.90 11.83
CA VAL A 121 -7.37 20.83 10.85
C VAL A 121 -8.41 21.88 10.49
N GLY A 122 -7.98 23.14 10.37
CA GLY A 122 -8.86 24.21 9.88
C GLY A 122 -9.21 23.98 8.41
N THR A 123 -10.47 24.24 8.03
CA THR A 123 -10.92 24.09 6.64
C THR A 123 -10.09 24.97 5.70
N VAL A 124 -9.43 24.36 4.72
CA VAL A 124 -8.68 25.11 3.71
C VAL A 124 -9.65 25.58 2.62
N ASP A 125 -9.97 26.89 2.62
CA ASP A 125 -10.77 27.51 1.57
C ASP A 125 -9.86 27.89 0.39
N VAL A 126 -10.07 27.24 -0.76
CA VAL A 126 -9.25 27.41 -1.97
C VAL A 126 -9.96 28.35 -2.94
N PHE A 127 -10.02 29.64 -2.58
CA PHE A 127 -10.53 30.67 -3.48
C PHE A 127 -9.41 31.34 -4.29
N ARG A 128 -9.73 31.78 -5.51
CA ARG A 128 -8.80 32.52 -6.39
C ARG A 128 -8.47 33.87 -5.74
N PRO A 129 -7.22 34.14 -5.36
CA PRO A 129 -6.87 35.33 -4.61
C PRO A 129 -7.06 36.60 -5.44
N SER A 130 -7.60 37.63 -4.83
CA SER A 130 -7.92 38.93 -5.44
C SER A 130 -7.02 40.06 -4.94
N ASN A 131 -6.24 39.84 -3.87
CA ASN A 131 -5.30 40.83 -3.31
C ASN A 131 -3.97 40.20 -2.80
N PRO A 132 -2.90 41.00 -2.59
CA PRO A 132 -1.57 40.50 -2.19
C PRO A 132 -1.52 39.80 -0.82
N TRP A 133 -2.40 40.16 0.11
CA TRP A 133 -2.50 39.51 1.43
C TRP A 133 -3.13 38.11 1.32
N GLU A 134 -4.12 37.95 0.44
CA GLU A 134 -4.70 36.66 0.08
C GLU A 134 -3.66 35.76 -0.58
N VAL A 135 -2.76 36.28 -1.42
CA VAL A 135 -1.69 35.48 -2.04
C VAL A 135 -0.81 34.79 -0.98
N MET A 136 -0.46 35.46 0.12
CA MET A 136 0.35 34.84 1.19
C MET A 136 -0.43 33.74 1.93
N LYS A 137 -1.73 33.95 2.20
CA LYS A 137 -2.61 32.91 2.74
C LYS A 137 -2.78 31.74 1.76
N THR A 138 -2.84 32.01 0.45
CA THR A 138 -2.91 31.00 -0.61
C THR A 138 -1.65 30.14 -0.67
N VAL A 139 -0.45 30.68 -0.43
CA VAL A 139 0.79 29.87 -0.42
C VAL A 139 0.81 28.89 0.76
N VAL A 140 0.42 29.33 1.95
CA VAL A 140 0.28 28.45 3.12
C VAL A 140 -0.82 27.40 2.87
N GLY A 141 -1.98 27.83 2.35
CA GLY A 141 -3.06 26.91 1.98
C GLY A 141 -2.65 25.91 0.90
N ALA A 142 -1.88 26.31 -0.11
CA ALA A 142 -1.40 25.43 -1.17
C ALA A 142 -0.43 24.36 -0.64
N ARG A 143 0.39 24.68 0.37
CA ARG A 143 1.25 23.70 1.05
C ARG A 143 0.43 22.68 1.84
N GLU A 144 -0.56 23.13 2.60
CA GLU A 144 -1.45 22.23 3.35
C GLU A 144 -2.30 21.34 2.43
N LEU A 145 -2.81 21.88 1.32
CA LEU A 145 -3.47 21.09 0.28
C LEU A 145 -2.52 20.07 -0.35
N GLY A 146 -1.28 20.48 -0.64
CA GLY A 146 -0.27 19.58 -1.19
C GLY A 146 0.02 18.41 -0.25
N LYS A 147 0.17 18.68 1.06
CA LYS A 147 0.30 17.64 2.08
C LYS A 147 -0.93 16.74 2.12
N MET A 148 -2.13 17.30 2.14
CA MET A 148 -3.39 16.54 2.12
C MET A 148 -3.50 15.64 0.88
N VAL A 149 -3.07 16.09 -0.31
CA VAL A 149 -3.05 15.27 -1.52
C VAL A 149 -2.09 14.11 -1.37
N VAL A 150 -0.89 14.34 -0.84
CA VAL A 150 0.08 13.26 -0.56
C VAL A 150 -0.49 12.27 0.47
N ASP A 151 -1.10 12.77 1.55
CA ASP A 151 -1.72 11.94 2.59
C ASP A 151 -2.85 11.08 1.98
N CYS A 152 -3.69 11.63 1.11
CA CYS A 152 -4.74 10.87 0.41
C CYS A 152 -4.16 9.82 -0.57
N CYS A 153 -3.10 10.16 -1.31
CA CYS A 153 -2.46 9.24 -2.24
C CYS A 153 -1.74 8.09 -1.53
N THR A 154 -1.25 8.34 -0.32
CA THR A 154 -0.49 7.39 0.48
C THR A 154 -1.29 6.83 1.66
N ASP A 155 -2.60 7.06 1.73
CA ASP A 155 -3.43 6.50 2.79
C ASP A 155 -3.44 4.97 2.69
N SER A 156 -3.03 4.32 3.79
CA SER A 156 -2.98 2.86 3.90
C SER A 156 -4.11 2.30 4.77
N ASP A 157 -4.88 3.15 5.43
CA ASP A 157 -6.04 2.80 6.24
C ASP A 157 -7.33 3.30 5.56
N GLY A 158 -8.40 3.54 6.31
CA GLY A 158 -9.62 4.17 5.80
C GLY A 158 -10.30 3.39 4.65
N PRO A 159 -10.54 4.01 3.48
CA PRO A 159 -11.26 3.38 2.37
C PRO A 159 -10.63 2.07 1.86
N ALA A 160 -9.29 1.96 1.83
CA ALA A 160 -8.62 0.76 1.34
C ALA A 160 -8.97 -0.47 2.19
N VAL A 161 -8.96 -0.30 3.51
CA VAL A 161 -9.33 -1.34 4.49
C VAL A 161 -10.81 -1.70 4.38
N ASN A 162 -11.70 -0.70 4.24
CA ASN A 162 -13.13 -0.94 4.12
C ASN A 162 -13.50 -1.70 2.84
N ARG A 163 -12.87 -1.33 1.72
CA ARG A 163 -13.03 -2.04 0.45
C ARG A 163 -12.52 -3.48 0.57
N ALA A 164 -11.31 -3.67 1.09
CA ALA A 164 -10.74 -5.00 1.27
C ALA A 164 -11.62 -5.90 2.14
N ARG A 165 -12.15 -5.36 3.25
CA ARG A 165 -13.09 -6.07 4.13
C ARG A 165 -14.34 -6.52 3.37
N ALA A 166 -15.02 -5.59 2.69
CA ALA A 166 -16.24 -5.90 1.94
C ALA A 166 -16.00 -6.95 0.85
N TRP A 167 -14.87 -6.86 0.13
CA TRP A 167 -14.51 -7.86 -0.88
C TRP A 167 -14.17 -9.22 -0.28
N CYS A 168 -13.55 -9.27 0.90
CA CYS A 168 -13.32 -10.52 1.62
C CYS A 168 -14.64 -11.16 2.08
N GLU A 169 -15.57 -10.37 2.61
CA GLU A 169 -16.92 -10.83 3.00
C GLU A 169 -17.66 -11.43 1.79
N MET A 170 -17.57 -10.81 0.61
CA MET A 170 -18.19 -11.31 -0.62
C MET A 170 -17.68 -12.67 -1.09
N ILE A 171 -16.46 -13.06 -0.72
CA ILE A 171 -15.84 -14.34 -1.16
C ILE A 171 -15.79 -15.38 -0.03
N ASP A 172 -16.47 -15.10 1.08
CA ASP A 172 -16.42 -15.88 2.33
C ASP A 172 -14.98 -16.05 2.86
N ALA A 173 -14.19 -14.97 2.82
CA ALA A 173 -12.86 -14.91 3.42
C ALA A 173 -12.88 -14.06 4.70
N HIS A 174 -12.10 -14.49 5.71
CA HIS A 174 -11.90 -13.72 6.92
C HIS A 174 -10.87 -12.61 6.70
N TYR A 175 -11.23 -11.37 7.02
CA TYR A 175 -10.34 -10.23 6.92
C TYR A 175 -9.97 -9.67 8.29
N PHE A 176 -8.67 -9.61 8.57
CA PHE A 176 -8.11 -9.02 9.78
C PHE A 176 -7.24 -7.81 9.42
N ARG A 177 -7.57 -6.63 9.95
CA ARG A 177 -6.71 -5.43 9.89
C ARG A 177 -6.13 -5.18 11.26
N LEU A 178 -4.83 -5.34 11.41
CA LEU A 178 -4.12 -5.09 12.67
C LEU A 178 -3.22 -3.87 12.49
N SER A 179 -3.57 -2.76 13.13
CA SER A 179 -2.82 -1.51 13.10
C SER A 179 -3.08 -0.75 14.41
N PRO A 180 -2.06 -0.55 15.27
CA PRO A 180 -2.24 0.10 16.56
C PRO A 180 -2.60 1.58 16.41
N GLN A 181 -3.36 2.13 17.35
CA GLN A 181 -3.50 3.58 17.47
C GLN A 181 -2.30 4.11 18.23
N LEU A 182 -1.52 4.99 17.61
CA LEU A 182 -0.36 5.61 18.24
C LEU A 182 -0.77 6.87 19.00
N GLN A 183 -0.07 7.17 20.09
CA GLN A 183 -0.30 8.38 20.89
C GLN A 183 0.25 9.64 20.22
N THR A 184 1.33 9.50 19.44
CA THR A 184 2.00 10.59 18.74
C THR A 184 2.10 10.29 17.27
N ASP A 185 2.15 11.34 16.45
CA ASP A 185 2.48 11.21 15.03
C ASP A 185 3.99 10.92 14.91
N VAL A 186 4.34 9.77 14.32
CA VAL A 186 5.73 9.31 14.16
C VAL A 186 6.10 9.46 12.69
N MET A 187 7.12 10.27 12.42
CA MET A 187 7.56 10.55 11.06
C MET A 187 8.29 9.36 10.43
N LEU A 188 8.28 9.29 9.10
CA LEU A 188 8.88 8.19 8.33
C LEU A 188 10.39 8.04 8.57
N ASP A 189 11.09 9.15 8.83
CA ASP A 189 12.53 9.24 9.06
C ASP A 189 12.90 9.34 10.55
N GLU A 190 12.01 8.94 11.46
CA GLU A 190 12.30 8.89 12.90
C GLU A 190 13.42 7.89 13.21
N VAL A 191 14.40 8.34 14.01
CA VAL A 191 15.60 7.57 14.39
C VAL A 191 15.83 7.54 15.90
N SER A 192 15.02 8.25 16.69
CA SER A 192 15.10 8.28 18.13
C SER A 192 14.57 6.99 18.74
N ASP A 193 15.47 6.21 19.34
CA ASP A 193 15.10 4.98 20.06
C ASP A 193 13.99 5.21 21.09
N ALA A 194 13.98 6.37 21.78
CA ALA A 194 12.96 6.68 22.76
C ALA A 194 11.55 6.77 22.13
N VAL A 195 11.44 7.40 20.96
CA VAL A 195 10.15 7.51 20.23
C VAL A 195 9.74 6.13 19.71
N LEU A 196 10.67 5.38 19.13
CA LEU A 196 10.43 4.04 18.60
C LEU A 196 10.03 3.04 19.70
N VAL A 197 10.67 3.10 20.88
CA VAL A 197 10.30 2.27 22.04
C VAL A 197 8.89 2.60 22.52
N ASN A 198 8.48 3.87 22.53
CA ASN A 198 7.11 4.25 22.86
C ASN A 198 6.10 3.73 21.82
N MET A 199 6.44 3.78 20.53
CA MET A 199 5.63 3.18 19.46
C MET A 199 5.47 1.66 19.64
N LEU A 200 6.54 0.96 20.05
CA LEU A 200 6.47 -0.46 20.38
C LEU A 200 5.61 -0.71 21.62
N TRP A 201 5.66 0.17 22.61
CA TRP A 201 4.82 0.08 23.81
C TRP A 201 3.33 0.25 23.51
N ASP A 202 2.97 1.25 22.70
CA ASP A 202 1.60 1.42 22.19
C ASP A 202 1.13 0.16 21.43
N THR A 203 2.02 -0.44 20.64
CA THR A 203 1.75 -1.69 19.93
C THR A 203 1.51 -2.86 20.89
N GLN A 204 2.27 -2.96 22.00
CA GLN A 204 2.04 -4.00 23.01
C GLN A 204 0.71 -3.84 23.75
N ILE A 205 0.35 -2.60 24.09
CA ILE A 205 -0.98 -2.30 24.65
C ILE A 205 -2.08 -2.73 23.67
N TYR A 206 -1.93 -2.41 22.39
CA TYR A 206 -2.86 -2.83 21.34
C TYR A 206 -2.98 -4.36 21.23
N ILE A 207 -1.85 -5.09 21.25
CA ILE A 207 -1.85 -6.56 21.21
C ILE A 207 -2.62 -7.13 22.41
N TYR A 208 -2.42 -6.57 23.61
CA TYR A 208 -3.15 -6.99 24.80
C TYR A 208 -4.66 -6.77 24.65
N GLN A 209 -5.06 -5.60 24.12
CA GLN A 209 -6.48 -5.27 23.88
C GLN A 209 -7.12 -6.14 22.79
N GLN A 210 -6.37 -6.50 21.74
CA GLN A 210 -6.85 -7.30 20.61
C GLN A 210 -6.57 -8.81 20.77
N ARG A 211 -6.22 -9.26 21.98
CA ARG A 211 -5.76 -10.63 22.22
C ARG A 211 -6.77 -11.68 21.75
N GLU A 212 -8.06 -11.45 21.93
CA GLU A 212 -9.12 -12.38 21.48
C GLU A 212 -9.16 -12.49 19.95
N GLU A 213 -9.08 -11.36 19.25
CA GLU A 213 -9.10 -11.33 17.77
C GLU A 213 -7.83 -11.98 17.19
N ILE A 214 -6.67 -11.75 17.80
CA ILE A 214 -5.41 -12.42 17.44
C ILE A 214 -5.51 -13.93 17.71
N GLN A 215 -6.09 -14.34 18.84
CA GLN A 215 -6.30 -15.77 19.14
C GLN A 215 -7.26 -16.43 18.13
N LYS A 216 -8.32 -15.74 17.72
CA LYS A 216 -9.22 -16.19 16.66
C LYS A 216 -8.48 -16.38 15.34
N LEU A 217 -7.65 -15.40 14.95
CA LEU A 217 -6.79 -15.52 13.76
C LEU A 217 -5.86 -16.73 13.86
N VAL A 218 -5.20 -16.94 15.00
CA VAL A 218 -4.31 -18.10 15.20
C VAL A 218 -5.06 -19.42 15.03
N ARG A 219 -6.29 -19.54 15.55
CA ARG A 219 -7.11 -20.75 15.35
C ARG A 219 -7.39 -20.99 13.87
N LEU A 220 -7.85 -19.98 13.14
CA LEU A 220 -8.14 -20.08 11.70
C LEU A 220 -6.89 -20.45 10.87
N LEU A 221 -5.70 -20.01 11.26
CA LEU A 221 -4.45 -20.34 10.56
C LEU A 221 -3.94 -21.75 10.87
N LEU A 222 -4.39 -22.37 11.95
CA LEU A 222 -4.03 -23.73 12.36
C LEU A 222 -5.11 -24.76 12.00
N GLU A 223 -6.28 -24.32 11.55
CA GLU A 223 -7.31 -25.19 11.02
C GLU A 223 -6.82 -25.84 9.70
N PRO A 224 -7.04 -27.16 9.54
CA PRO A 224 -6.52 -27.93 8.39
C PRO A 224 -7.24 -27.64 7.07
#